data_AF-X1S8R6-F1
#
_entry.id   AF-X1S8R6-F1
#
_cell.length_a   1.000
_cell.length_b   1.000
_cell.length_c   1.000
_cell.angle_alpha   90.00
_cell.angle_beta   90.00
_cell.angle_gamma   90.00
#
_symmetry.space_group_name_H-M   'P 1'
#
loop_
_entity.id
_entity.type
_entity.pdbx_description
1 polymer ?
#
loop_
_entity_poly.entity_id
_entity_poly.type
_entity_poly.pdbx_seq_one_letter_code
_entity_poly.pdbx_strand_id
1 'polypeptide(L)'
;MKIGIISDTHDNLPQIKKAVEIFNREKVKLVLHAGDFVSPFTFLEFKNLNCPLKGVFGNNDGDKLYLQEKFKGIGEIYPAPYET
;
A
#
# COMPACT_ATOMS: atom_id res chain seq x y z
N MET A 1 -15.64 1.33 -13.15
CA MET A 1 -14.47 0.71 -12.49
C MET A 1 -13.75 1.81 -11.71
N LYS A 2 -13.35 1.58 -10.45
CA LYS A 2 -12.65 2.58 -9.62
C LYS A 2 -11.28 2.06 -9.19
N ILE A 3 -10.27 2.93 -9.25
CA ILE A 3 -8.91 2.69 -8.77
C ILE A 3 -8.63 3.71 -7.66
N GLY A 4 -8.11 3.24 -6.54
CA GLY A 4 -7.64 4.08 -5.44
C GLY A 4 -6.16 4.38 -5.64
N ILE A 5 -5.74 5.61 -5.34
CA ILE A 5 -4.33 6.02 -5.41
C ILE A 5 -3.99 6.68 -4.08
N ILE A 6 -2.84 6.31 -3.52
CA ILE A 6 -2.28 6.85 -2.29
C ILE A 6 -0.75 6.88 -2.39
N SER A 7 -0.08 7.70 -1.59
CA SER A 7 1.38 7.80 -1.50
C SER A 7 1.74 8.35 -0.12
N ASP A 8 3.03 8.27 0.24
CA ASP A 8 3.61 9.03 1.36
C ASP A 8 2.83 8.81 2.66
N THR A 9 2.57 7.54 2.98
CA THR A 9 1.80 7.21 4.18
C THR A 9 2.63 7.30 5.45
N HIS A 10 3.96 7.18 5.36
CA HIS A 10 4.92 7.53 6.42
C HIS A 10 4.48 7.06 7.82
N ASP A 11 4.22 5.76 7.96
CA ASP A 11 3.83 5.13 9.24
C ASP A 11 2.53 5.65 9.89
N ASN A 12 1.76 6.48 9.19
CA ASN A 12 0.58 7.14 9.72
C ASN A 12 -0.65 6.20 9.73
N LEU A 13 -0.63 5.21 10.62
CA LEU A 13 -1.68 4.19 10.75
C LEU A 13 -3.10 4.79 10.83
N PRO A 14 -3.38 5.86 11.61
CA PRO A 14 -4.71 6.46 11.63
C PRO A 14 -5.18 6.95 10.26
N GLN A 15 -4.29 7.49 9.44
CA GLN A 15 -4.63 7.98 8.09
C GLN A 15 -4.73 6.83 7.09
N ILE A 16 -3.85 5.82 7.19
CA ILE A 16 -3.95 4.59 6.38
C ILE A 16 -5.29 3.91 6.63
N LYS A 17 -5.69 3.74 7.89
CA LYS A 17 -6.98 3.16 8.27
C LYS A 17 -8.16 3.88 7.61
N LYS A 18 -8.20 5.21 7.70
CA LYS A 18 -9.25 6.02 7.06
C LYS A 18 -9.25 5.84 5.54
N ALA A 19 -8.07 5.80 4.91
CA ALA A 19 -7.97 5.58 3.47
C ALA A 19 -8.51 4.20 3.07
N VAL A 20 -8.16 3.15 3.81
CA VAL A 20 -8.66 1.78 3.60
C VAL A 20 -10.19 1.73 3.74
N GLU A 21 -10.76 2.36 4.77
CA GLU A 21 -12.21 2.46 4.96
C GLU A 21 -12.90 3.15 3.77
N ILE A 22 -12.32 4.24 3.26
CA ILE A 22 -12.81 4.96 2.08
C ILE A 22 -12.76 4.05 0.84
N PHE A 23 -11.61 3.41 0.56
CA PHE A 23 -11.46 2.54 -0.61
C PHE A 23 -12.45 1.36 -0.59
N ASN A 24 -12.64 0.76 0.58
CA ASN A 24 -13.60 -0.33 0.80
C ASN A 24 -15.04 0.15 0.58
N ARG A 25 -15.44 1.28 1.17
CA ARG A 25 -16.78 1.87 1.00
C ARG A 25 -17.06 2.22 -0.46
N GLU A 26 -16.08 2.77 -1.15
CA GLU A 26 -16.20 3.15 -2.56
C GLU A 26 -16.19 1.96 -3.53
N LYS A 27 -15.93 0.74 -3.03
CA LYS A 27 -15.82 -0.50 -3.80
C LYS A 27 -14.75 -0.40 -4.89
N VAL A 28 -13.60 0.19 -4.53
CA VAL A 28 -12.40 0.22 -5.37
C VAL A 28 -11.98 -1.20 -5.74
N LYS A 29 -11.49 -1.39 -6.99
CA LYS A 29 -11.09 -2.70 -7.51
C LYS A 29 -9.57 -2.95 -7.44
N LEU A 30 -8.78 -1.90 -7.29
CA LEU A 30 -7.33 -1.93 -7.14
C LEU A 30 -6.87 -0.66 -6.43
N VAL A 31 -5.95 -0.77 -5.46
CA VAL A 31 -5.25 0.36 -4.86
C VAL A 31 -3.82 0.43 -5.38
N LEU A 32 -3.37 1.61 -5.77
CA LEU A 32 -1.99 1.92 -6.14
C LEU A 32 -1.33 2.74 -5.03
N HIS A 33 -0.18 2.30 -4.54
CA HIS A 33 0.65 3.06 -3.58
C HIS A 33 1.93 3.55 -4.27
N ALA A 34 2.11 4.87 -4.38
CA ALA A 34 3.18 5.45 -5.20
C ALA A 34 4.56 5.54 -4.51
N GLY A 35 4.67 5.09 -3.27
CA GLY A 35 5.93 4.99 -2.53
C GLY A 35 5.82 5.55 -1.13
N ASP A 36 6.87 5.34 -0.34
CA ASP A 36 6.98 5.80 1.04
C ASP A 36 5.82 5.27 1.92
N PHE A 37 5.70 3.94 1.94
CA PHE A 37 4.91 3.24 2.97
C PHE A 37 5.58 3.45 4.34
N VAL A 38 6.90 3.27 4.31
CA VAL A 38 7.92 3.23 5.37
C VAL A 38 7.93 1.90 6.15
N SER A 39 7.59 1.84 7.42
CA SER A 39 7.87 0.65 8.22
C SER A 39 6.94 -0.53 7.84
N PRO A 40 7.41 -1.79 7.90
CA PRO A 40 6.61 -2.97 7.57
C PRO A 40 5.32 -3.14 8.38
N PHE A 41 5.18 -2.46 9.52
CA PHE A 41 3.97 -2.52 10.34
C PHE A 41 2.78 -1.78 9.72
N THR A 42 2.98 -0.92 8.71
CA THR A 42 1.88 -0.30 7.94
C THR A 42 0.93 -1.34 7.33
N PHE A 43 1.44 -2.55 7.06
CA PHE A 43 0.66 -3.72 6.69
C PHE A 43 -0.54 -3.99 7.62
N LEU A 44 -0.44 -3.69 8.92
CA LEU A 44 -1.51 -3.94 9.90
C LEU A 44 -2.82 -3.26 9.53
N GLU A 45 -2.76 -2.12 8.84
CA GLU A 45 -3.94 -1.40 8.35
C GLU A 45 -4.27 -1.77 6.91
N PHE A 46 -3.26 -1.89 6.04
CA PHE A 46 -3.46 -2.23 4.62
C PHE A 46 -4.05 -3.63 4.41
N LYS A 47 -3.81 -4.59 5.32
CA LYS A 47 -4.40 -5.94 5.23
C LYS A 47 -5.93 -5.97 5.29
N ASN A 48 -6.55 -4.87 5.70
CA ASN A 48 -8.01 -4.74 5.76
C ASN A 48 -8.63 -4.26 4.44
N LEU A 49 -7.84 -4.09 3.37
CA LEU A 49 -8.36 -3.81 2.03
C LEU A 49 -9.16 -5.01 1.48
N ASN A 50 -10.34 -4.75 0.92
CA ASN A 50 -11.17 -5.75 0.24
C ASN A 50 -10.79 -5.95 -1.24
N CYS A 51 -9.70 -5.33 -1.68
CA CYS A 51 -9.21 -5.36 -3.05
C CYS A 51 -7.67 -5.44 -3.05
N PRO A 52 -7.04 -5.92 -4.13
CA PRO A 52 -5.59 -6.00 -4.20
C PRO A 52 -4.94 -4.62 -4.15
N LEU A 53 -3.71 -4.60 -3.66
CA LEU A 53 -2.81 -3.44 -3.70
C LEU A 53 -1.64 -3.73 -4.66
N LYS A 54 -1.23 -2.72 -5.43
CA LYS A 54 0.07 -2.70 -6.10
C LYS A 54 0.83 -1.46 -5.66
N GLY A 55 2.10 -1.63 -5.34
CA GLY A 55 2.93 -0.52 -4.87
C GLY A 55 4.29 -0.49 -5.54
N VAL A 56 4.93 0.66 -5.43
CA VAL A 56 6.37 0.81 -5.68
C VAL A 56 7.06 1.29 -4.41
N PHE A 57 8.35 1.01 -4.29
CA PHE A 57 9.16 1.57 -3.21
C PHE A 57 9.43 3.06 -3.45
N GLY A 58 9.26 3.86 -2.41
CA GLY A 58 9.79 5.21 -2.32
C GLY A 58 11.23 5.22 -1.79
N ASN A 59 11.82 6.41 -1.70
CA ASN A 59 13.20 6.58 -1.23
C ASN A 59 13.35 6.41 0.29
N ASN A 60 12.24 6.48 1.05
CA ASN A 60 12.25 6.29 2.50
C ASN A 60 11.93 4.85 2.93
N ASP A 61 11.55 3.96 2.00
CA ASP A 61 11.30 2.55 2.28
C ASP A 61 12.63 1.80 2.51
N GLY A 62 13.08 1.71 3.77
CA GLY A 62 14.32 1.06 4.16
C GLY A 62 14.25 -0.48 4.16
N ASP A 63 13.26 -1.05 4.85
CA ASP A 63 13.10 -2.50 5.03
C ASP A 63 12.37 -3.16 3.85
N LYS A 64 12.88 -2.97 2.63
CA LYS A 64 12.22 -3.40 1.38
C LYS A 64 11.83 -4.88 1.34
N LEU A 65 12.74 -5.76 1.79
CA LEU A 65 12.50 -7.20 1.82
C LEU A 65 11.37 -7.56 2.79
N TYR A 66 11.34 -6.92 3.96
CA TYR A 66 10.34 -7.23 4.98
C TYR A 66 8.98 -6.60 4.65
N LEU A 67 8.97 -5.41 4.03
CA LEU A 67 7.78 -4.83 3.39
C LEU A 67 7.18 -5.80 2.37
N GLN A 68 7.99 -6.31 1.43
CA GLN A 68 7.53 -7.31 0.46
C GLN A 68 6.99 -8.56 1.14
N GLU A 69 7.71 -9.11 2.12
CA GLU A 69 7.26 -10.29 2.86
C GLU A 69 5.91 -10.07 3.54
N LYS A 70 5.71 -8.94 4.23
CA LYS A 70 4.45 -8.64 4.92
C LYS A 70 3.28 -8.46 3.95
N PHE A 71 3.51 -7.78 2.83
CA PHE A 71 2.45 -7.51 1.86
C PHE A 71 2.10 -8.72 0.98
N LYS A 72 2.88 -9.81 1.03
CA LYS A 72 2.51 -11.09 0.38
C LYS A 72 1.09 -11.50 0.80
N GLY A 73 0.23 -11.73 -0.19
CA GLY A 73 -1.16 -12.13 0.01
C GLY A 73 -2.18 -11.00 -0.10
N ILE A 74 -1.77 -9.73 0.02
CA ILE A 74 -2.63 -8.56 -0.23
C ILE A 74 -2.20 -7.76 -1.45
N GLY A 75 -0.92 -7.81 -1.81
CA GLY A 75 -0.38 -7.03 -2.91
C GLY A 75 1.09 -7.30 -3.19
N GLU A 76 1.58 -6.72 -4.28
CA GLU A 76 2.98 -6.79 -4.70
C GLU A 76 3.58 -5.39 -4.68
N ILE A 77 4.81 -5.28 -4.16
CA ILE A 77 5.59 -4.04 -4.10
C ILE A 77 6.84 -4.21 -4.97
N TYR A 78 7.08 -3.25 -5.86
CA TYR A 78 8.12 -3.29 -6.87
C TYR A 78 9.14 -2.15 -6.71
N PRO A 79 10.34 -2.25 -7.29
CA PRO A 79 11.20 -1.09 -7.51
C PRO A 79 10.47 0.03 -8.28
N ALA A 80 10.80 1.28 -7.97
CA ALA A 80 10.40 2.43 -8.77
C ALA A 80 11.54 2.81 -9.75
N PRO A 81 11.25 3.14 -11.02
CA PRO A 81 9.94 3.02 -11.67
C PRO A 81 9.55 1.54 -11.88
N TYR A 82 8.23 1.27 -11.93
CA TYR A 82 7.73 -0.06 -12.28
C TYR A 82 7.82 -0.26 -13.80
N GLU A 83 8.56 -1.28 -14.23
CA GLU A 83 8.75 -1.67 -15.63
C GLU A 83 8.11 -3.05 -15.88
N THR A 84 7.50 -3.23 -17.04
CA THR A 84 6.77 -4.46 -17.46
C THR A 84 7.48 -5.21 -18.57
#